data_AF-A0A537QMA9-F1
#
_entry.id   AF-A0A537QMA9-F1
#
_cell.length_a   1.000
_cell.length_b   1.000
_cell.length_c   1.000
_cell.angle_alpha   90.00
_cell.angle_beta   90.00
_cell.angle_gamma   90.00
#
_symmetry.space_group_name_H-M   'P 1'
#
loop_
_entity.id
_entity.type
_entity.pdbx_description
1 polymer ?
#
loop_
_entity_poly.entity_id
_entity_poly.type
_entity_poly.pdbx_seq_one_letter_code
_entity_poly.pdbx_strand_id
1 'polypeptide(L)'
;MMLVNQGTIIASGINALDIDTGLNTIVNSGMLEATGSGGLVIDSNLDNACVLWANGANITLHGSVTGTGTASMDGTATLEFSGVVSGFNGDDHFDLAGVAFVAGTSAIYVANQDGTGGMLSVTDGTEGAQTVHIALLGQYSADGFTITADDSSGTLLSYRDHI
;
A
#
# COMPACT_ATOMS: atom_id res chain seq x y z
N MET A 1 15.29 -2.86 -18.81
CA MET A 1 14.75 -4.23 -18.94
C MET A 1 13.47 -4.25 -18.11
N MET A 2 12.38 -4.82 -18.60
CA MET A 2 11.11 -4.85 -17.87
C MET A 2 11.03 -6.13 -17.02
N LEU A 3 10.63 -6.00 -15.76
CA LEU A 3 10.24 -7.15 -14.93
C LEU A 3 8.74 -7.38 -15.09
N VAL A 4 8.37 -8.61 -15.41
CA VAL A 4 6.96 -9.06 -15.41
C VAL A 4 6.86 -10.25 -14.46
N ASN A 5 6.21 -10.06 -13.32
CA ASN A 5 5.98 -11.12 -12.35
C ASN A 5 4.55 -11.67 -12.50
N GLN A 6 4.45 -12.93 -12.92
CA GLN A 6 3.18 -13.69 -12.96
C GLN A 6 3.12 -14.76 -11.85
N GLY A 7 4.17 -14.87 -11.03
CA GLY A 7 4.33 -15.90 -9.99
C GLY A 7 4.64 -15.26 -8.65
N THR A 8 5.45 -15.91 -7.82
CA THR A 8 5.86 -15.37 -6.52
C THR A 8 7.32 -14.95 -6.55
N ILE A 9 7.61 -13.73 -6.10
CA ILE A 9 8.95 -13.26 -5.79
C ILE A 9 8.98 -12.97 -4.28
N ILE A 10 9.91 -13.61 -3.57
CA ILE A 10 10.04 -13.49 -2.11
C ILE A 10 11.41 -12.89 -1.77
N ALA A 11 11.41 -11.75 -1.10
CA ALA A 11 12.58 -11.16 -0.44
C ALA A 11 12.74 -11.80 0.95
N SER A 12 13.44 -12.93 1.01
CA SER A 12 13.67 -13.71 2.24
C SER A 12 15.04 -13.48 2.90
N GLY A 13 15.85 -12.60 2.32
CA GLY A 13 17.21 -12.33 2.76
C GLY A 13 17.31 -11.41 3.98
N ILE A 14 18.48 -11.41 4.61
CA ILE A 14 18.85 -10.43 5.64
C ILE A 14 19.24 -9.06 5.03
N ASN A 15 19.58 -9.05 3.75
CA ASN A 15 19.78 -7.84 2.96
C ASN A 15 18.55 -7.62 2.08
N ALA A 16 18.27 -6.37 1.74
CA ALA A 16 17.15 -6.03 0.88
C ALA A 16 17.26 -6.74 -0.48
N LEU A 17 16.14 -7.25 -0.97
CA LEU A 17 15.97 -7.45 -2.39
C LEU A 17 15.65 -6.08 -3.00
N ASP A 18 16.58 -5.55 -3.78
CA ASP A 18 16.44 -4.26 -4.45
C ASP A 18 16.09 -4.48 -5.93
N ILE A 19 14.96 -3.93 -6.37
CA ILE A 19 14.47 -4.02 -7.74
C ILE A 19 14.44 -2.63 -8.37
N ASP A 20 15.49 -2.35 -9.15
CA ASP A 20 15.57 -1.17 -10.02
C ASP A 20 15.63 -1.60 -11.50
N THR A 21 14.55 -1.34 -12.21
CA THR A 21 14.45 -1.50 -13.68
C THR A 21 14.63 -0.18 -14.44
N GLY A 22 15.02 0.90 -13.75
CA GLY A 22 15.13 2.27 -14.24
C GLY A 22 13.76 2.87 -14.55
N LEU A 23 13.62 3.48 -15.73
CA LEU A 23 12.36 4.10 -16.18
C LEU A 23 11.29 3.08 -16.62
N ASN A 24 11.55 1.78 -16.53
CA ASN A 24 10.59 0.76 -16.94
C ASN A 24 9.60 0.52 -15.80
N THR A 25 8.32 0.36 -16.14
CA THR A 25 7.33 -0.08 -15.16
C THR A 25 7.44 -1.59 -14.97
N ILE A 26 7.47 -2.04 -13.72
CA ILE A 26 7.34 -3.44 -13.31
C ILE A 26 5.87 -3.81 -13.43
N VAL A 27 5.57 -4.95 -14.05
CA VAL A 27 4.20 -5.49 -14.08
C VAL A 27 4.13 -6.65 -13.11
N ASN A 28 3.30 -6.55 -12.07
CA ASN A 28 3.04 -7.63 -11.13
C ASN A 28 1.61 -8.11 -11.24
N SER A 29 1.39 -9.28 -11.84
CA SER A 29 0.13 -10.02 -11.76
C SER A 29 0.20 -11.24 -10.83
N GLY A 30 1.31 -11.38 -10.10
CA GLY A 30 1.52 -12.42 -9.09
C GLY A 30 1.70 -11.83 -7.71
N MET A 31 2.58 -12.41 -6.91
CA MET A 31 2.86 -11.98 -5.53
C MET A 31 4.29 -11.45 -5.40
N LEU A 32 4.43 -10.25 -4.84
CA LEU A 32 5.69 -9.70 -4.35
C LEU A 32 5.64 -9.69 -2.83
N GLU A 33 6.53 -10.45 -2.19
CA GLU A 33 6.50 -10.69 -0.75
C GLU A 33 7.83 -10.33 -0.09
N ALA A 34 7.78 -9.71 1.08
CA ALA A 34 8.94 -9.54 1.96
C ALA A 34 8.76 -10.36 3.24
N THR A 35 9.64 -11.33 3.47
CA THR A 35 9.66 -12.17 4.69
C THR A 35 10.98 -12.07 5.46
N GLY A 36 12.07 -11.69 4.79
CA GLY A 36 13.39 -11.55 5.39
C GLY A 36 13.62 -10.17 5.95
N SER A 37 14.36 -10.06 7.05
CA SER A 37 14.61 -8.78 7.74
C SER A 37 15.25 -7.68 6.89
N GLY A 38 15.81 -8.03 5.73
CA GLY A 38 16.31 -7.06 4.77
C GLY A 38 15.23 -6.31 3.99
N GLY A 39 14.02 -6.86 3.89
CA GLY A 39 12.90 -6.27 3.17
C GLY A 39 12.99 -6.35 1.64
N LEU A 40 11.99 -5.76 0.98
CA LEU A 40 11.90 -5.56 -0.47
C LEU A 40 11.88 -4.06 -0.76
N VAL A 41 12.76 -3.60 -1.64
CA VAL A 41 12.79 -2.21 -2.13
C VAL A 41 12.53 -2.22 -3.63
N ILE A 42 11.62 -1.37 -4.07
CA ILE A 42 11.32 -1.17 -5.49
C ILE A 42 11.50 0.30 -5.84
N ASP A 43 12.53 0.58 -6.63
CA ASP A 43 12.88 1.93 -7.09
C ASP A 43 12.13 2.35 -8.36
N SER A 44 11.57 1.39 -9.08
CA SER A 44 10.83 1.63 -10.33
C SER A 44 9.33 1.79 -10.12
N ASN A 45 8.64 2.33 -11.13
CA ASN A 45 7.18 2.29 -11.18
C ASN A 45 6.68 0.85 -11.17
N LEU A 46 5.51 0.62 -10.55
CA LEU A 46 4.93 -0.69 -10.36
C LEU A 46 3.45 -0.68 -10.75
N ASP A 47 3.09 -1.50 -11.73
CA ASP A 47 1.70 -1.83 -12.04
C ASP A 47 1.35 -3.15 -11.35
N ASN A 48 0.68 -3.04 -10.20
CA ASN A 48 0.29 -4.17 -9.36
C ASN A 48 -1.17 -4.55 -9.61
N ALA A 49 -1.38 -5.68 -10.27
CA ALA A 49 -2.70 -6.28 -10.52
C ALA A 49 -3.04 -7.42 -9.55
N CYS A 50 -2.14 -7.79 -8.64
CA CYS A 50 -2.37 -8.85 -7.66
C CYS A 50 -1.76 -8.46 -6.30
N VAL A 51 -0.86 -9.25 -5.69
CA VAL A 51 -0.51 -9.08 -4.27
C VAL A 51 0.87 -8.43 -4.08
N LEU A 52 0.91 -7.35 -3.27
CA LEU A 52 2.08 -6.91 -2.52
C LEU A 52 1.90 -7.30 -1.06
N TRP A 53 2.85 -8.02 -0.47
CA TRP A 53 2.70 -8.55 0.89
C TRP A 53 3.95 -8.33 1.75
N ALA A 54 3.86 -7.35 2.66
CA ALA A 54 4.86 -7.11 3.69
C ALA A 54 4.65 -8.10 4.85
N ASN A 55 5.10 -9.35 4.66
CA ASN A 55 4.84 -10.49 5.56
C ASN A 55 5.88 -10.56 6.69
N GLY A 56 5.74 -9.67 7.68
CA GLY A 56 6.67 -9.56 8.80
C GLY A 56 7.99 -8.84 8.48
N ALA A 57 8.21 -8.47 7.22
CA ALA A 57 9.31 -7.61 6.79
C ALA A 57 8.85 -6.50 5.84
N ASN A 58 9.64 -5.43 5.75
CA ASN A 58 9.21 -4.20 5.11
C ASN A 58 9.20 -4.31 3.59
N ILE A 59 8.22 -3.66 2.97
CA ILE A 59 8.23 -3.32 1.54
C ILE A 59 8.28 -1.79 1.42
N THR A 60 9.23 -1.28 0.64
CA THR A 60 9.34 0.15 0.32
C THR A 60 9.23 0.35 -1.20
N LEU A 61 8.31 1.24 -1.59
CA LEU A 61 7.96 1.51 -2.99
C LEU A 61 8.24 2.99 -3.29
N HIS A 62 9.36 3.26 -3.97
CA HIS A 62 9.76 4.63 -4.31
C HIS A 62 9.12 5.12 -5.63
N GLY A 63 8.79 4.21 -6.54
CA GLY A 63 8.06 4.54 -7.77
C GLY A 63 6.55 4.69 -7.58
N SER A 64 5.87 5.18 -8.62
CA SER A 64 4.41 5.20 -8.65
C SER A 64 3.84 3.78 -8.65
N VAL A 65 2.76 3.57 -7.89
CA VAL A 65 2.05 2.29 -7.86
C VAL A 65 0.68 2.46 -8.52
N THR A 66 0.39 1.59 -9.48
CA THR A 66 -0.88 1.56 -10.22
C THR A 66 -1.48 0.15 -10.18
N GLY A 67 -2.66 0.01 -10.76
CA GLY A 67 -3.33 -1.29 -10.92
C GLY A 67 -4.37 -1.55 -9.83
N THR A 68 -5.03 -2.70 -9.94
CA THR A 68 -6.18 -3.10 -9.09
C THR A 68 -5.81 -4.19 -8.08
N GLY A 69 -4.53 -4.27 -7.75
CA GLY A 69 -4.01 -5.28 -6.84
C GLY A 69 -4.12 -4.87 -5.38
N THR A 70 -4.03 -5.85 -4.50
CA THR A 70 -4.03 -5.65 -3.05
C THR A 70 -2.63 -5.37 -2.54
N ALA A 71 -2.53 -4.51 -1.53
CA ALA A 71 -1.33 -4.35 -0.75
C ALA A 71 -1.66 -4.65 0.72
N SER A 72 -0.98 -5.66 1.27
CA SER A 72 -1.19 -6.19 2.63
C SER A 72 0.10 -6.11 3.43
N MET A 73 -0.03 -5.90 4.73
CA MET A 73 1.06 -5.89 5.70
C MET A 73 0.71 -6.80 6.86
N ASP A 74 1.68 -7.51 7.44
CA ASP A 74 1.49 -8.39 8.59
C ASP A 74 2.55 -8.17 9.67
N GLY A 75 2.16 -8.43 10.93
CA GLY A 75 3.06 -8.38 12.08
C GLY A 75 3.61 -6.98 12.35
N THR A 76 4.93 -6.84 12.45
CA THR A 76 5.60 -5.55 12.67
C THR A 76 6.14 -4.93 11.37
N ALA A 77 5.74 -5.46 10.21
CA ALA A 77 6.20 -4.98 8.93
C ALA A 77 5.66 -3.58 8.63
N THR A 78 6.35 -2.84 7.77
CA THR A 78 5.84 -1.62 7.15
C THR A 78 5.68 -1.82 5.65
N LEU A 79 4.60 -1.27 5.10
CA LEU A 79 4.40 -1.13 3.66
C LEU A 79 4.38 0.37 3.36
N GLU A 80 5.46 0.86 2.76
CA GLU A 80 5.67 2.29 2.52
C GLU A 80 5.56 2.63 1.04
N PHE A 81 4.66 3.59 0.74
CA PHE A 81 4.55 4.21 -0.58
C PHE A 81 5.17 5.60 -0.51
N SER A 82 6.38 5.76 -1.03
CA SER A 82 6.98 7.09 -1.20
C SER A 82 6.56 7.73 -2.52
N GLY A 83 6.10 6.92 -3.48
CA GLY A 83 5.46 7.36 -4.72
C GLY A 83 3.96 7.62 -4.57
N VAL A 84 3.32 7.95 -5.69
CA VAL A 84 1.86 8.16 -5.76
C VAL A 84 1.17 6.85 -6.14
N VAL A 85 0.11 6.48 -5.40
CA VAL A 85 -0.79 5.39 -5.75
C VAL A 85 -1.94 5.90 -6.61
N SER A 86 -2.32 5.19 -7.67
CA SER A 86 -3.41 5.59 -8.57
C SER A 86 -4.32 4.42 -8.95
N GLY A 87 -5.57 4.73 -9.31
CA GLY A 87 -6.55 3.72 -9.74
C GLY A 87 -7.40 3.12 -8.63
N PHE A 88 -7.18 3.51 -7.36
CA PHE A 88 -7.93 3.04 -6.20
C PHE A 88 -9.44 3.28 -6.37
N ASN A 89 -10.24 2.23 -6.33
CA ASN A 89 -11.69 2.27 -6.55
C ASN A 89 -12.45 1.26 -5.65
N GLY A 90 -13.72 1.03 -5.98
CA GLY A 90 -14.64 0.12 -5.27
C GLY A 90 -14.13 -1.30 -5.03
N ASP A 91 -13.30 -1.81 -5.94
CA ASP A 91 -12.82 -3.19 -5.94
C ASP A 91 -11.48 -3.35 -5.19
N ASP A 92 -10.84 -2.24 -4.81
CA ASP A 92 -9.49 -2.23 -4.24
C ASP A 92 -9.51 -2.04 -2.73
N HIS A 93 -8.58 -2.70 -2.03
CA HIS A 93 -8.43 -2.59 -0.57
C HIS A 93 -6.96 -2.40 -0.18
N PHE A 94 -6.73 -1.57 0.85
CA PHE A 94 -5.47 -1.56 1.61
C PHE A 94 -5.69 -2.33 2.91
N ASP A 95 -4.91 -3.37 3.11
CA ASP A 95 -4.96 -4.19 4.32
C ASP A 95 -3.79 -3.79 5.24
N LEU A 96 -4.12 -3.07 6.32
CA LEU A 96 -3.17 -2.37 7.18
C LEU A 96 -3.06 -3.04 8.55
N ALA A 97 -2.48 -4.25 8.64
CA ALA A 97 -2.31 -4.94 9.93
C ALA A 97 -1.50 -4.17 10.98
N GLY A 98 -0.62 -3.26 10.55
CA GLY A 98 0.14 -2.38 11.46
C GLY A 98 -0.66 -1.21 12.03
N VAL A 99 -1.90 -1.00 11.58
CA VAL A 99 -2.85 -0.03 12.13
C VAL A 99 -3.97 -0.80 12.80
N ALA A 100 -3.96 -0.86 14.14
CA ALA A 100 -4.95 -1.63 14.88
C ALA A 100 -6.38 -1.11 14.64
N PHE A 101 -7.35 -2.02 14.50
CA PHE A 101 -8.76 -1.63 14.41
C PHE A 101 -9.39 -1.49 15.81
N VAL A 102 -9.47 -0.25 16.27
CA VAL A 102 -9.94 0.16 17.59
C VAL A 102 -10.92 1.33 17.50
N ALA A 103 -11.52 1.74 18.62
CA ALA A 103 -12.51 2.81 18.65
C ALA A 103 -11.99 4.19 18.18
N GLY A 104 -10.66 4.37 18.10
CA GLY A 104 -10.00 5.58 17.60
C GLY A 104 -9.55 5.50 16.14
N THR A 105 -9.74 4.36 15.48
CA THR A 105 -9.27 4.18 14.10
C THR A 105 -10.00 5.12 13.16
N SER A 106 -9.26 5.84 12.31
CA SER A 106 -9.82 6.79 11.36
C SER A 106 -9.01 6.84 10.07
N ALA A 107 -9.70 7.16 8.97
CA ALA A 107 -9.11 7.42 7.67
C ALA A 107 -9.51 8.83 7.23
N ILE A 108 -8.53 9.71 6.98
CA ILE A 108 -8.75 11.12 6.65
C ILE A 108 -8.04 11.43 5.33
N TYR A 109 -8.82 11.83 4.33
CA TYR A 109 -8.30 12.27 3.04
C TYR A 109 -8.25 13.80 2.97
N VAL A 110 -7.09 14.33 2.60
CA VAL A 110 -6.89 15.77 2.34
C VAL A 110 -6.43 15.95 0.90
N ALA A 111 -7.26 16.57 0.07
CA ALA A 111 -6.92 16.89 -1.32
C ALA A 111 -5.71 17.84 -1.38
N ASN A 112 -4.86 17.64 -2.39
CA ASN A 112 -3.77 18.57 -2.69
C ASN A 112 -4.31 19.89 -3.28
N GLN A 113 -3.48 20.93 -3.25
CA GLN A 113 -3.85 22.25 -3.78
C GLN A 113 -4.12 22.24 -5.29
N ASP A 114 -3.50 21.30 -6.01
CA ASP A 114 -3.61 21.19 -7.45
C ASP A 114 -4.89 20.48 -7.93
N GLY A 115 -5.67 19.88 -7.02
CA GLY A 115 -6.90 19.14 -7.36
C GLY A 115 -6.65 17.87 -8.17
N THR A 116 -5.41 17.37 -8.20
CA THR A 116 -5.01 16.18 -8.97
C THR A 116 -4.93 14.92 -8.10
N GLY A 117 -4.90 15.09 -6.78
CA GLY A 117 -4.67 14.01 -5.82
C GLY A 117 -4.91 14.47 -4.38
N GLY A 118 -4.36 13.73 -3.44
CA GLY A 118 -4.37 14.06 -2.02
C GLY A 118 -3.62 13.05 -1.17
N MET A 119 -3.54 13.32 0.13
CA MET A 119 -2.94 12.43 1.12
C MET A 119 -4.04 11.77 1.95
N LEU A 120 -4.10 10.45 1.92
CA LEU A 120 -4.91 9.66 2.84
C LEU A 120 -4.07 9.30 4.06
N SER A 121 -4.56 9.63 5.25
CA SER A 121 -3.93 9.27 6.52
C SER A 121 -4.82 8.29 7.27
N VAL A 122 -4.34 7.08 7.53
CA VAL A 122 -5.05 6.07 8.34
C VAL A 122 -4.31 5.91 9.65
N THR A 123 -4.99 6.09 10.78
CA THR A 123 -4.42 6.02 12.13
C THR A 123 -5.26 5.14 13.04
N ASP A 124 -4.66 4.49 14.04
CA ASP A 124 -5.35 3.76 15.10
C ASP A 124 -5.76 4.64 16.30
N GLY A 125 -5.40 5.93 16.30
CA GLY A 125 -5.85 6.86 17.34
C GLY A 125 -5.05 8.17 17.45
N THR A 126 -4.89 8.65 18.68
CA THR A 126 -4.14 9.87 19.03
C THR A 126 -2.75 9.55 19.59
N GLU A 127 -1.99 10.57 20.00
CA GLU A 127 -0.58 10.53 20.47
C GLU A 127 -0.01 9.14 20.80
N GLY A 128 0.97 8.70 20.01
CA GLY A 128 1.56 7.36 20.10
C GLY A 128 0.91 6.33 19.17
N ALA A 129 -0.20 6.68 18.51
CA ALA A 129 -0.85 5.91 17.47
C ALA A 129 0.04 5.64 16.25
N GLN A 130 -0.16 4.48 15.63
CA GLN A 130 0.41 4.16 14.33
C GLN A 130 -0.39 4.90 13.25
N THR A 131 0.30 5.60 12.36
CA THR A 131 -0.30 6.30 11.22
C THR A 131 0.39 5.90 9.93
N VAL A 132 -0.40 5.56 8.91
CA VAL A 132 0.04 5.29 7.54
C VAL A 132 -0.42 6.44 6.66
N HIS A 133 0.48 6.97 5.84
CA HIS A 133 0.22 8.03 4.87
C HIS A 133 0.34 7.48 3.45
N ILE A 134 -0.70 7.68 2.63
CA ILE A 134 -0.77 7.19 1.25
C ILE A 134 -1.10 8.36 0.34
N ALA A 135 -0.18 8.73 -0.55
CA ALA A 135 -0.45 9.71 -1.59
C ALA A 135 -1.30 9.08 -2.70
N LEU A 136 -2.51 9.60 -2.92
CA LEU A 136 -3.45 9.11 -3.93
C LEU A 136 -3.51 10.09 -5.11
N LEU A 137 -3.47 9.55 -6.34
CA LEU A 137 -3.85 10.24 -7.57
C LEU A 137 -5.36 10.11 -7.78
N GLY A 138 -6.01 11.21 -8.13
CA GLY A 138 -7.46 11.31 -8.24
C GLY A 138 -8.08 12.07 -7.08
N GLN A 139 -9.32 12.53 -7.26
CA GLN A 139 -10.08 13.19 -6.19
C GLN A 139 -11.02 12.19 -5.53
N TYR A 140 -10.96 12.11 -4.22
CA TYR A 140 -11.75 11.19 -3.42
C TYR A 140 -12.63 11.98 -2.45
N SER A 141 -13.87 11.53 -2.28
CA SER A 141 -14.72 12.04 -1.20
C SER A 141 -14.28 11.42 0.12
N ALA A 142 -14.15 12.23 1.18
CA ALA A 142 -13.83 11.72 2.51
C ALA A 142 -14.86 10.67 3.00
N ASP A 143 -16.12 10.83 2.63
CA ASP A 143 -17.21 9.91 2.98
C ASP A 143 -17.19 8.60 2.17
N GLY A 144 -16.33 8.51 1.15
CA GLY A 144 -16.16 7.31 0.35
C GLY A 144 -15.24 6.28 0.98
N PHE A 145 -14.38 6.68 1.93
CA PHE A 145 -13.48 5.74 2.62
C PHE A 145 -14.22 4.98 3.72
N THR A 146 -14.07 3.67 3.72
CA THR A 146 -14.61 2.78 4.75
C THR A 146 -13.47 2.00 5.39
N ILE A 147 -13.45 1.95 6.72
CA ILE A 147 -12.54 1.12 7.49
C ILE A 147 -13.32 0.02 8.19
N THR A 148 -12.81 -1.20 8.13
CA THR A 148 -13.33 -2.35 8.87
C THR A 148 -12.18 -3.07 9.56
N ALA A 149 -12.50 -4.00 10.46
CA ALA A 149 -11.50 -4.99 10.88
C ALA A 149 -11.09 -5.82 9.66
N ASP A 150 -9.81 -6.17 9.56
CA ASP A 150 -9.32 -7.23 8.68
C ASP A 150 -9.71 -8.62 9.24
N ASP A 151 -9.16 -9.69 8.68
CA ASP A 151 -9.34 -11.05 9.21
C ASP A 151 -8.46 -11.35 10.45
N SER A 152 -7.83 -10.31 11.00
CA SER A 152 -6.90 -10.27 12.12
C SER A 152 -7.29 -9.14 13.12
N SER A 153 -6.32 -8.39 13.64
CA SER A 153 -6.52 -7.21 14.52
C SER A 153 -6.26 -5.86 13.83
N GLY A 154 -6.05 -5.86 12.53
CA GLY A 154 -5.69 -4.71 11.71
C GLY A 154 -6.87 -4.03 11.06
N THR A 155 -6.55 -3.01 10.27
CA THR A 155 -7.55 -2.16 9.59
C THR A 155 -7.57 -2.47 8.10
N LEU A 156 -8.71 -2.95 7.61
CA LEU A 156 -8.97 -3.04 6.18
C LEU A 156 -9.63 -1.75 5.71
N LEU A 157 -9.00 -1.07 4.76
CA LEU A 157 -9.49 0.17 4.14
C LEU A 157 -9.98 -0.10 2.72
N SER A 158 -11.20 0.32 2.43
CA SER A 158 -11.78 0.29 1.09
C SER A 158 -12.31 1.68 0.70
N TYR A 159 -12.56 1.89 -0.58
CA TYR A 159 -13.25 3.07 -1.08
C TYR A 159 -14.55 2.69 -1.77
N ARG A 160 -15.56 3.53 -1.67
CA ARG A 160 -16.78 3.44 -2.47
C ARG A 160 -17.01 4.77 -3.15
N ASP A 161 -17.10 4.75 -4.47
CA ASP A 161 -17.47 5.92 -5.25
C ASP A 161 -18.80 6.49 -4.78
N HIS A 162 -18.85 7.82 -4.65
CA HIS A 162 -20.11 8.53 -4.47
C HIS A 162 -20.80 8.60 -5.83
N ILE A 163 -21.92 7.89 -5.98
CA ILE A 163 -22.77 7.96 -7.18
C ILE A 163 -23.35 9.36 -7.32
#